data_AF-A0A3D4CJT7-F1
#
_entry.id   AF-A0A3D4CJT7-F1
#
_cell.length_a   1.000
_cell.length_b   1.000
_cell.length_c   1.000
_cell.angle_alpha   90.00
_cell.angle_beta   90.00
_cell.angle_gamma   90.00
#
_symmetry.space_group_name_H-M   'P 1'
#
loop_
_entity.id
_entity.type
_entity.pdbx_description
1 polymer ?
#
loop_
_entity_poly.entity_id
_entity_poly.type
_entity_poly.pdbx_seq_one_letter_code
_entity_poly.pdbx_strand_id
1 'polypeptide(L)'
;KLDAELVEMKRCKTNGLCCGAGGAQMFKEAEKGNKEINEERTEEALTLTPDIIATGCPFCMTMITDGVKLKEKQDKVNVFDLAELIAQANDL
;
A
#
# COMPACT_ATOMS: atom_id res chain seq x y z
N LYS A 1 -16.97 14.13 -11.02
CA LYS A 1 -15.92 13.16 -11.40
C LYS A 1 -14.75 13.44 -10.48
N LEU A 2 -14.00 12.42 -10.06
CA LEU A 2 -12.76 12.65 -9.33
C LEU A 2 -11.73 13.21 -10.32
N ASP A 3 -10.88 14.14 -9.87
CA ASP A 3 -9.77 14.68 -10.66
C ASP A 3 -8.55 13.75 -10.73
N ALA A 4 -8.70 12.52 -10.20
CA ALA A 4 -7.70 11.47 -10.20
C ALA A 4 -8.23 10.21 -10.91
N GLU A 5 -7.33 9.52 -11.61
CA GLU A 5 -7.61 8.19 -12.17
C GLU A 5 -7.43 7.12 -11.08
N LEU A 6 -8.48 6.33 -10.85
CA LEU A 6 -8.43 5.18 -9.96
C LEU A 6 -8.20 3.91 -10.77
N VAL A 7 -7.11 3.22 -10.47
CA VAL A 7 -6.74 1.96 -11.13
C VAL A 7 -6.85 0.79 -10.15
N GLU A 8 -7.35 -0.35 -10.62
CA GLU A 8 -7.43 -1.57 -9.81
C GLU A 8 -6.14 -2.41 -9.97
N MET A 9 -5.59 -2.87 -8.84
CA MET A 9 -4.57 -3.92 -8.82
C MET A 9 -5.12 -5.25 -9.37
N LYS A 10 -4.24 -6.10 -9.89
CA LYS A 10 -4.60 -7.43 -10.42
C LYS A 10 -5.43 -8.26 -9.42
N ARG A 11 -5.05 -8.26 -8.15
CA ARG A 11 -5.76 -8.82 -7.00
C ARG A 11 -6.54 -7.71 -6.31
N CYS A 12 -7.81 -7.58 -6.70
CA CYS A 12 -8.78 -6.64 -6.12
C CYS A 12 -10.08 -7.35 -5.70
N LYS A 13 -10.98 -6.63 -5.01
CA LYS A 13 -12.29 -7.12 -4.56
C LYS A 13 -12.17 -8.42 -3.75
N THR A 14 -12.91 -9.46 -4.10
CA THR A 14 -12.89 -10.77 -3.43
C THR A 14 -11.55 -11.50 -3.54
N ASN A 15 -10.69 -11.08 -4.47
CA ASN A 15 -9.36 -11.66 -4.68
C ASN A 15 -8.24 -10.78 -4.13
N GLY A 16 -8.56 -9.78 -3.29
CA GLY A 16 -7.59 -8.85 -2.72
C GLY A 16 -6.51 -9.55 -1.87
N LEU A 17 -5.25 -9.14 -2.04
CA LEU A 17 -4.16 -9.60 -1.18
C LEU A 17 -3.95 -8.63 0.00
N CYS A 18 -3.77 -9.20 1.20
CA CYS A 18 -3.48 -8.48 2.44
C CYS A 18 -2.09 -7.79 2.39
N CYS A 19 -1.88 -6.75 3.20
CA CYS A 19 -0.56 -6.11 3.38
C CYS A 19 0.42 -6.94 4.24
N GLY A 20 -0.07 -7.95 4.96
CA GLY A 20 0.74 -8.84 5.80
C GLY A 20 0.81 -8.48 7.28
N ALA A 21 0.31 -7.32 7.74
CA ALA A 21 0.44 -6.90 9.15
C ALA A 21 -0.67 -7.42 10.10
N GLY A 22 -1.84 -7.76 9.56
CA GLY A 22 -3.02 -8.15 10.36
C GLY A 22 -2.80 -9.41 11.20
N GLY A 23 -3.64 -9.62 12.23
CA GLY A 23 -3.54 -10.82 13.07
C GLY A 23 -2.23 -10.92 13.87
N ALA A 24 -1.69 -9.76 14.29
CA ALA A 24 -0.42 -9.61 15.01
C ALA A 24 0.85 -10.03 14.22
N GLN A 25 0.75 -10.27 12.91
CA GLN A 25 1.88 -10.66 12.07
C GLN A 25 2.99 -9.61 12.07
N MET A 26 2.66 -8.32 12.16
CA MET A 26 3.66 -7.24 12.23
C MET A 26 4.57 -7.31 13.47
N PHE A 27 4.14 -7.98 14.55
CA PHE A 27 4.83 -8.00 15.84
C PHE A 27 5.59 -9.29 16.11
N LYS A 28 5.76 -10.12 15.09
CA LYS A 28 6.47 -11.39 15.21
C LYS A 28 7.32 -11.63 13.96
N GLU A 29 8.11 -12.68 14.02
CA GLU A 29 8.85 -13.17 12.86
C GLU A 29 7.88 -13.64 11.77
N ALA A 30 8.27 -13.39 10.53
CA ALA A 30 7.51 -13.82 9.36
C ALA A 30 7.36 -15.34 9.32
N GLU A 31 6.18 -15.79 8.86
CA GLU A 31 5.94 -17.20 8.60
C GLU A 31 6.84 -17.72 7.47
N LYS A 32 7.06 -19.03 7.43
CA LYS A 32 7.84 -19.65 6.35
C LYS A 32 7.22 -19.33 4.98
N GLY A 33 8.03 -18.78 4.09
CA GLY A 33 7.63 -18.42 2.73
C GLY A 33 8.83 -18.05 1.88
N ASN A 34 8.59 -17.75 0.60
CA ASN A 34 9.63 -17.35 -0.35
C ASN A 34 9.72 -15.83 -0.53
N LYS A 35 8.78 -15.07 0.05
CA LYS A 35 8.72 -13.61 -0.02
C LYS A 35 7.81 -13.09 1.08
N GLU A 36 8.15 -11.91 1.61
CA GLU A 36 7.28 -11.16 2.51
C GLU A 36 6.00 -10.68 1.80
N ILE A 37 4.88 -10.69 2.53
CA ILE A 37 3.57 -10.34 1.96
C ILE A 37 3.48 -8.86 1.59
N ASN A 38 4.10 -7.98 2.37
CA ASN A 38 4.13 -6.55 2.05
C ASN A 38 4.93 -6.28 0.78
N GLU A 39 6.06 -6.97 0.57
CA GLU A 39 6.83 -6.86 -0.66
C GLU A 39 6.03 -7.32 -1.88
N GLU A 40 5.41 -8.49 -1.79
CA GLU A 40 4.57 -9.03 -2.86
C GLU A 40 3.41 -8.09 -3.21
N ARG A 41 2.76 -7.51 -2.19
CA ARG A 41 1.66 -6.58 -2.40
C ARG A 41 2.11 -5.25 -2.96
N THR A 42 3.26 -4.74 -2.51
CA THR A 42 3.81 -3.48 -3.02
C THR A 42 4.32 -3.62 -4.46
N GLU A 43 4.99 -4.72 -4.81
CA GLU A 43 5.38 -4.99 -6.20
C GLU A 43 4.17 -4.99 -7.12
N GLU A 44 3.08 -5.63 -6.70
CA GLU A 44 1.82 -5.62 -7.45
C GLU A 44 1.28 -4.20 -7.65
N ALA A 45 1.26 -3.36 -6.60
CA ALA A 45 0.86 -1.96 -6.72
C ALA A 45 1.76 -1.18 -7.69
N LEU A 46 3.07 -1.38 -7.61
CA LEU A 46 4.06 -0.70 -8.44
C LEU A 46 4.00 -1.10 -9.92
N THR A 47 3.44 -2.27 -10.26
CA THR A 47 3.23 -2.65 -11.68
C THR A 47 2.31 -1.70 -12.44
N LEU A 48 1.44 -0.98 -11.71
CA LEU A 48 0.53 0.03 -12.28
C LEU A 48 1.17 1.42 -12.40
N THR A 49 2.44 1.57 -12.03
CA THR A 49 3.16 2.85 -12.03
C THR A 49 2.38 4.00 -11.35
N PRO A 50 1.90 3.83 -10.10
CA PRO A 50 1.11 4.85 -9.43
C PRO A 50 1.98 6.03 -8.96
N ASP A 51 1.44 7.25 -8.98
CA ASP A 51 2.03 8.39 -8.27
C ASP A 51 1.72 8.33 -6.77
N ILE A 52 0.52 7.83 -6.43
CA ILE A 52 0.00 7.74 -5.07
C ILE A 52 -0.60 6.35 -4.81
N ILE A 53 -0.28 5.76 -3.66
CA ILE A 53 -0.98 4.61 -3.10
C ILE A 53 -1.76 5.07 -1.87
N ALA A 54 -3.09 5.06 -1.98
CA ALA A 54 -3.98 5.37 -0.86
C ALA A 54 -4.32 4.10 -0.07
N THR A 55 -4.29 4.18 1.25
CA THR A 55 -4.73 3.11 2.16
C THR A 55 -5.77 3.64 3.14
N GLY A 56 -6.61 2.76 3.71
CA GLY A 56 -7.57 3.13 4.76
C GLY A 56 -7.30 2.43 6.09
N CYS A 57 -6.06 2.02 6.30
CA CYS A 57 -5.63 1.25 7.47
C CYS A 57 -4.18 1.63 7.80
N PRO A 58 -3.89 2.11 9.03
CA PRO A 58 -2.55 2.52 9.42
C PRO A 58 -1.50 1.42 9.23
N PHE A 59 -1.86 0.15 9.47
CA PHE A 59 -0.94 -0.97 9.24
C PHE A 59 -0.66 -1.19 7.77
N CYS A 60 -1.66 -1.08 6.88
CA CYS A 60 -1.42 -1.12 5.44
C CYS A 60 -0.50 0.01 5.01
N MET A 61 -0.73 1.23 5.52
CA MET A 61 0.14 2.38 5.22
C MET A 61 1.60 2.08 5.58
N THR A 62 1.87 1.61 6.81
CA THR A 62 3.22 1.24 7.24
C THR A 62 3.84 0.17 6.35
N MET A 63 3.15 -0.96 6.15
CA MET A 63 3.68 -2.08 5.39
C MET A 63 3.96 -1.73 3.92
N ILE A 64 3.08 -0.96 3.29
CA ILE A 64 3.25 -0.53 1.90
C ILE A 64 4.34 0.54 1.79
N THR A 65 4.42 1.48 2.73
CA THR A 65 5.51 2.47 2.80
C THR A 65 6.87 1.78 2.89
N ASP A 66 6.98 0.76 3.75
CA ASP A 66 8.21 -0.02 3.89
C ASP A 66 8.52 -0.80 2.61
N GLY A 67 7.51 -1.42 1.99
CA GLY A 67 7.68 -2.07 0.69
C GLY A 67 8.15 -1.11 -0.41
N VAL A 68 7.63 0.13 -0.45
CA VAL A 68 8.02 1.14 -1.44
C VAL A 68 9.47 1.57 -1.25
N LYS A 69 9.90 1.73 0.01
CA LYS A 69 11.30 2.00 0.38
C LYS A 69 12.22 0.85 0.00
N LEU A 70 11.82 -0.41 0.24
CA LEU A 70 12.58 -1.59 -0.15
C LEU A 70 12.80 -1.69 -1.66
N LYS A 71 11.90 -1.12 -2.47
CA LYS A 71 12.05 -1.03 -3.93
C LYS A 71 12.71 0.28 -4.41
N GLU A 72 13.21 1.11 -3.48
CA GLU A 72 13.87 2.39 -3.76
C GLU A 72 12.97 3.34 -4.57
N LYS A 73 11.65 3.34 -4.28
CA LYS A 73 10.64 4.15 -4.98
C LYS A 73 10.05 5.27 -4.12
N GLN A 74 10.53 5.47 -2.89
CA GLN A 74 9.98 6.46 -1.95
C GLN A 74 9.98 7.90 -2.48
N ASP A 75 10.89 8.25 -3.39
CA ASP A 75 10.97 9.59 -3.99
C ASP A 75 10.00 9.80 -5.16
N LYS A 76 9.33 8.73 -5.62
CA LYS A 76 8.44 8.72 -6.80
C LYS A 76 7.01 8.34 -6.47
N VAL A 77 6.81 7.51 -5.44
CA VAL A 77 5.50 6.97 -5.08
C VAL A 77 5.21 7.33 -3.63
N ASN A 78 4.18 8.14 -3.43
CA ASN A 78 3.73 8.53 -2.10
C ASN A 78 2.69 7.54 -1.57
N VAL A 79 2.78 7.19 -0.29
CA VAL A 79 1.80 6.35 0.38
C VAL A 79 1.08 7.19 1.41
N PHE A 80 -0.25 7.28 1.30
CA PHE A 80 -1.08 8.11 2.19
C PHE A 80 -2.22 7.30 2.81
N ASP A 81 -2.65 7.68 4.00
CA ASP A 81 -3.99 7.33 4.48
C ASP A 81 -5.05 8.15 3.75
N LEU A 82 -6.24 7.57 3.56
CA LEU A 82 -7.38 8.23 2.94
C LEU A 82 -7.74 9.52 3.67
N ALA A 83 -7.61 9.56 5.00
CA ALA A 83 -7.86 10.76 5.79
C ALA A 83 -6.85 11.89 5.47
N GLU A 84 -5.59 11.57 5.20
CA GLU A 84 -4.56 12.56 4.82
C GLU A 84 -4.89 13.18 3.45
N LEU A 85 -5.32 12.36 2.49
CA LEU A 85 -5.75 12.85 1.18
C LEU A 85 -6.97 13.77 1.28
N ILE A 86 -7.93 13.43 2.16
CA ILE A 86 -9.11 14.28 2.40
C ILE A 86 -8.70 15.59 3.08
N ALA A 87 -7.77 15.56 4.03
CA ALA A 87 -7.28 16.77 4.69
C ALA A 87 -6.58 17.69 3.69
N GLN A 88 -5.68 17.16 2.86
CA GLN A 88 -4.98 17.92 1.81
C GLN A 88 -5.96 18.52 0.79
N ALA A 89 -7.01 17.79 0.40
CA ALA A 89 -7.99 18.28 -0.56
C ALA A 89 -8.88 19.42 -0.01
N ASN A 90 -9.01 19.52 1.31
CA ASN A 90 -9.81 20.56 1.98
C ASN A 90 -8.95 21.67 2.61
N ASP A 91 -7.64 21.68 2.34
CA ASP A 91 -6.67 22.61 2.95
C ASP A 91 -6.75 22.67 4.50
N LEU A 92 -6.96 21.50 5.13
CA LEU A 92 -7.10 21.34 6.60
C LEU A 92 -5.77 21.18 7.34
#